data_AF-A0A4Y2VY76-F1
#
_entry.id   AF-A0A4Y2VY76-F1
#
_cell.length_a   1.000
_cell.length_b   1.000
_cell.length_c   1.000
_cell.angle_alpha   90.00
_cell.angle_beta   90.00
_cell.angle_gamma   90.00
#
_symmetry.space_group_name_H-M   'P 1'
#
loop_
_entity.id
_entity.type
_entity.pdbx_description
1 polymer ?
#
loop_
_entity_poly.entity_id
_entity_poly.type
_entity_poly.pdbx_seq_one_letter_code
_entity_poly.pdbx_strand_id
1 'polypeptide(L)'
;MTVEPVILKDLWEKSGLYFEWSRVRFTEFIGIKECRTCAAFGHTAKDCPDKGKPTCGDCLQPYKEGHLCRVQRCKNCVLANEKFRAGWGVRHSAFDSQCMSYQRQREIIIKRTDYGFKRT
;
A
#
# COMPACT_ATOMS: atom_id res chain seq x y z
N MET A 1 -7.91 -14.40 10.12
CA MET A 1 -7.77 -14.22 11.58
C MET A 1 -8.14 -12.79 11.91
N THR A 2 -8.97 -12.60 12.92
CA THR A 2 -9.27 -11.31 13.54
C THR A 2 -8.81 -11.37 15.00
N VAL A 3 -8.45 -10.23 15.58
CA VAL A 3 -7.99 -10.12 16.97
C VAL A 3 -8.90 -9.12 17.68
N GLU A 4 -9.29 -9.40 18.91
CA GLU A 4 -10.10 -8.50 19.71
C GLU A 4 -9.31 -7.22 20.06
N PRO A 5 -9.94 -6.03 20.01
CA PRO A 5 -9.31 -4.74 20.33
C PRO A 5 -8.41 -4.73 21.58
N VAL A 6 -8.88 -5.34 22.66
CA VAL A 6 -8.17 -5.38 23.95
C VAL A 6 -6.88 -6.19 23.83
N ILE A 7 -6.92 -7.33 23.16
CA ILE A 7 -5.73 -8.17 22.91
C ILE A 7 -4.73 -7.41 22.04
N LEU A 8 -5.20 -6.72 20.99
CA LEU A 8 -4.32 -5.93 20.12
C LEU A 8 -3.62 -4.79 20.88
N LYS A 9 -4.34 -4.11 21.78
CA LYS A 9 -3.78 -3.06 22.65
C LYS A 9 -2.65 -3.62 23.52
N ASP A 10 -2.91 -4.72 24.22
CA ASP A 10 -1.95 -5.41 25.07
C ASP A 10 -0.68 -5.80 24.32
N LEU A 11 -0.86 -6.32 23.10
CA LEU A 11 0.26 -6.76 22.28
C LEU A 11 1.11 -5.59 21.75
N TRP A 12 0.51 -4.41 21.51
CA TRP A 12 1.26 -3.19 21.19
C TRP A 12 2.04 -2.65 22.38
N GLU A 13 1.42 -2.57 23.56
CA GLU A 13 2.09 -2.10 24.77
C GLU A 13 3.29 -2.98 25.14
N LYS A 14 3.12 -4.30 25.04
CA LYS A 14 4.20 -5.28 25.26
C LYS A 14 5.20 -5.34 24.10
N SER A 15 4.93 -4.65 22.99
CA SER A 15 5.77 -4.58 21.79
C SER A 15 6.14 -5.98 21.25
N GLY A 16 5.20 -6.93 21.31
CA GLY A 16 5.40 -8.31 20.89
C GLY A 16 4.69 -9.33 21.78
N LEU A 17 4.53 -10.53 21.25
CA LEU A 17 3.99 -11.69 21.97
C LEU A 17 5.15 -12.45 22.62
N TYR A 18 5.09 -12.65 23.93
CA TYR A 18 6.02 -13.49 24.67
C TYR A 18 5.45 -14.90 24.74
N PHE A 19 6.19 -15.86 24.22
CA PHE A 19 5.79 -17.26 24.20
C PHE A 19 7.01 -18.13 24.55
N GLU A 20 6.91 -18.86 25.65
CA GLU A 20 8.03 -19.61 26.25
C GLU A 20 9.29 -18.73 26.40
N TRP A 21 10.35 -19.08 25.68
CA TRP A 21 11.65 -18.41 25.69
C TRP A 21 11.82 -17.42 24.52
N SER A 22 10.75 -17.14 23.77
CA SER A 22 10.78 -16.35 22.54
C SER A 22 9.91 -15.10 22.63
N ARG A 23 10.40 -14.02 22.03
CA ARG A 23 9.64 -12.80 21.77
C ARG A 23 9.33 -12.68 20.29
N VAL A 24 8.07 -12.84 19.93
CA VAL A 24 7.59 -12.67 18.55
C VAL A 24 7.17 -11.22 18.35
N ARG A 25 7.93 -10.49 17.52
CA ARG A 25 7.50 -9.18 17.02
C ARG A 25 6.53 -9.39 15.88
N PHE A 26 5.43 -8.67 15.90
CA PHE A 26 4.49 -8.65 14.80
C PHE A 26 4.14 -7.20 14.48
N THR A 27 3.81 -6.97 13.22
CA THR A 27 3.26 -5.70 12.75
C THR A 27 1.88 -5.96 12.19
N GLU A 28 0.99 -5.01 12.38
CA GLU A 28 -0.32 -5.05 11.74
C GLU A 28 -0.17 -5.13 10.21
N PHE A 29 -0.93 -6.01 9.59
CA PHE A 29 -1.02 -6.07 8.14
C PHE A 29 -2.02 -5.03 7.63
N ILE A 30 -1.50 -3.92 7.08
CA ILE A 30 -2.32 -2.91 6.41
C ILE A 30 -2.36 -3.22 4.91
N GLY A 31 -3.36 -3.98 4.49
CA GLY A 31 -3.56 -4.36 3.09
C GLY A 31 -4.12 -3.22 2.24
N ILE A 32 -3.27 -2.49 1.53
CA ILE A 32 -3.71 -1.53 0.51
C ILE A 32 -4.13 -2.29 -0.75
N LYS A 33 -5.37 -2.06 -1.19
CA LYS A 33 -5.90 -2.64 -2.43
C LYS A 33 -5.26 -1.97 -3.64
N GLU A 34 -4.26 -2.62 -4.22
CA GLU A 34 -3.57 -2.19 -5.44
C GLU A 34 -3.91 -3.11 -6.62
N CYS A 35 -4.24 -2.50 -7.75
CA CYS A 35 -4.58 -3.21 -8.98
C CYS A 35 -3.34 -3.79 -9.65
N ARG A 36 -3.30 -5.11 -9.87
CA ARG A 36 -2.16 -5.79 -10.53
C ARG A 36 -2.05 -5.54 -12.04
N THR A 37 -3.09 -4.97 -12.67
CA THR A 37 -3.10 -4.65 -14.11
C THR A 37 -2.55 -3.26 -14.40
N CYS A 38 -2.82 -2.30 -13.52
CA CYS A 38 -2.52 -0.89 -13.79
C CYS A 38 -1.83 -0.17 -12.63
N ALA A 39 -1.50 -0.86 -11.54
CA ALA A 39 -0.82 -0.35 -10.34
C ALA A 39 -1.53 0.81 -9.61
N ALA A 40 -2.81 1.07 -9.91
CA ALA A 40 -3.59 2.09 -9.19
C ALA A 40 -4.25 1.51 -7.93
N PHE A 41 -4.41 2.36 -6.91
CA PHE A 41 -5.15 1.98 -5.70
C PHE A 41 -6.68 1.97 -5.90
N GLY A 42 -7.36 1.19 -5.08
CA GLY A 42 -8.82 1.25 -4.89
C GLY A 42 -9.64 0.18 -5.63
N HIS A 43 -9.03 -0.57 -6.56
CA HIS A 43 -9.74 -1.61 -7.31
C HIS A 43 -8.86 -2.85 -7.56
N THR A 44 -9.47 -3.95 -7.96
CA THR A 44 -8.77 -5.19 -8.32
C THR A 44 -8.56 -5.28 -9.82
N ALA A 45 -7.66 -6.15 -10.29
CA ALA A 45 -7.50 -6.43 -11.72
C ALA A 45 -8.83 -6.83 -12.41
N LYS A 46 -9.71 -7.54 -11.68
CA LYS A 46 -11.04 -7.94 -12.16
C LYS A 46 -11.99 -6.76 -12.37
N ASP A 47 -11.71 -5.59 -11.80
CA ASP A 47 -12.55 -4.38 -11.92
C ASP A 47 -11.77 -3.23 -12.57
N CYS A 48 -10.64 -3.54 -13.21
CA CYS A 48 -9.80 -2.54 -13.81
C CYS A 48 -10.46 -1.92 -15.05
N PRO A 49 -10.52 -0.58 -15.18
CA PRO A 49 -11.00 0.06 -16.40
C PRO A 49 -10.05 -0.19 -17.59
N ASP A 50 -8.77 -0.49 -17.32
CA ASP A 50 -7.71 -0.65 -18.32
C ASP A 50 -7.43 -2.13 -18.70
N LYS A 51 -8.37 -3.06 -18.48
CA LYS A 51 -8.15 -4.51 -18.68
C LYS A 51 -7.58 -4.91 -20.05
N GLY A 52 -7.96 -4.21 -21.12
CA GLY A 52 -7.50 -4.49 -22.48
C GLY A 52 -6.19 -3.78 -22.87
N LYS A 53 -5.66 -2.92 -22.00
CA LYS A 53 -4.47 -2.11 -22.25
C LYS A 53 -3.59 -2.10 -20.98
N PRO A 54 -3.00 -3.26 -20.63
CA PRO A 54 -2.15 -3.34 -19.45
C PRO A 54 -1.01 -2.33 -19.55
N THR A 55 -0.77 -1.62 -18.46
CA THR A 55 0.38 -0.73 -18.32
C THR A 55 1.41 -1.44 -17.47
N CYS A 56 2.68 -1.22 -17.79
CA CYS A 56 3.76 -1.70 -16.95
C CYS A 56 3.65 -1.03 -15.56
N GLY A 57 3.59 -1.83 -14.50
CA GLY A 57 3.50 -1.34 -13.12
C GLY A 57 4.71 -0.51 -12.68
N ASP A 58 5.81 -0.65 -13.40
CA ASP A 58 7.08 0.00 -13.09
C ASP A 58 7.28 1.34 -13.82
N CYS A 59 6.89 1.46 -15.10
CA CYS A 59 7.15 2.68 -15.89
C CYS A 59 5.91 3.35 -16.49
N LEU A 60 4.72 2.79 -16.24
CA LEU A 60 3.41 3.27 -16.72
C LEU A 60 3.24 3.28 -18.25
N GLN A 61 4.18 2.73 -19.01
CA GLN A 61 4.06 2.58 -20.45
C GLN A 61 3.16 1.38 -20.79
N PRO A 62 2.54 1.35 -21.99
CA PRO A 62 1.82 0.18 -22.47
C PRO A 62 2.72 -1.06 -22.43
N TYR A 63 2.24 -2.13 -21.79
CA TYR A 63 2.97 -3.39 -21.70
C TYR A 63 2.90 -4.14 -23.03
N LYS A 64 4.06 -4.64 -23.49
CA LYS A 64 4.22 -5.51 -24.67
C LYS A 64 5.27 -6.58 -24.34
N GLU A 65 5.25 -7.71 -25.04
CA GLU A 65 6.32 -8.71 -24.93
C GLU A 65 7.69 -8.07 -25.23
N GLY A 66 8.70 -8.39 -24.41
CA GLY A 66 10.03 -7.78 -24.50
C GLY A 66 10.14 -6.34 -23.99
N HIS A 67 9.15 -5.85 -23.23
CA HIS A 67 9.19 -4.50 -22.67
C HIS A 67 10.34 -4.30 -21.66
N LEU A 68 11.16 -3.28 -21.90
CA LEU A 68 12.25 -2.87 -21.01
C LEU A 68 11.94 -1.52 -20.37
N CYS A 69 11.92 -1.49 -19.04
CA CYS A 69 11.71 -0.27 -18.26
C CYS A 69 12.97 0.59 -18.26
N ARG A 70 12.93 1.77 -18.88
CA ARG A 70 14.04 2.73 -18.84
C ARG A 70 14.07 3.56 -17.56
N VAL A 71 12.90 3.94 -17.06
CA VAL A 71 12.74 4.79 -15.87
C VAL A 71 11.51 4.32 -15.10
N GLN A 72 11.68 4.12 -13.80
CA GLN A 72 10.59 3.80 -12.90
C GLN A 72 9.70 5.03 -12.67
N ARG A 73 8.38 4.83 -12.65
CA ARG A 73 7.39 5.89 -12.47
C ARG A 73 6.18 5.36 -11.71
N CYS A 74 5.90 5.93 -10.54
CA CYS A 74 4.79 5.53 -9.71
C CYS A 74 3.48 6.17 -10.18
N LYS A 75 2.49 5.34 -10.57
CA LYS A 75 1.16 5.81 -10.99
C LYS A 75 0.48 6.63 -9.91
N ASN A 76 0.53 6.15 -8.67
CA ASN A 76 -0.21 6.75 -7.58
C ASN A 76 0.35 8.12 -7.18
N CYS A 77 1.68 8.34 -7.27
CA CYS A 77 2.27 9.66 -7.04
C CYS A 77 1.95 10.64 -8.19
N VAL A 78 1.93 10.17 -9.44
CA VAL A 78 1.49 10.97 -10.60
C VAL A 78 0.04 11.42 -10.41
N LEU A 79 -0.88 10.49 -10.15
CA LEU A 79 -2.30 10.80 -9.92
C LEU A 79 -2.49 11.74 -8.72
N ALA A 80 -1.71 11.58 -7.66
CA ALA A 80 -1.79 12.46 -6.50
C ALA A 80 -1.31 13.88 -6.82
N ASN A 81 -0.28 14.03 -7.65
CA ASN A 81 0.21 15.33 -8.10
C ASN A 81 -0.81 16.02 -9.01
N GLU A 82 -1.44 15.29 -9.93
CA GLU A 82 -2.47 15.83 -10.82
C GLU A 82 -3.72 16.27 -10.06
N LYS A 83 -4.23 15.40 -9.17
CA LYS A 83 -5.50 15.63 -8.47
C LYS A 83 -5.38 16.55 -7.26
N PHE A 84 -4.32 16.41 -6.48
CA PHE A 84 -4.16 17.07 -5.19
C PHE A 84 -2.98 18.04 -5.13
N ARG A 85 -2.22 18.22 -6.22
CA ARG A 85 -1.01 19.06 -6.27
C ARG A 85 -0.01 18.71 -5.17
N ALA A 86 0.12 17.41 -4.88
CA ALA A 86 0.89 16.92 -3.74
C ALA A 86 2.41 17.20 -3.84
N GLY A 87 2.96 17.36 -5.04
CA GLY A 87 4.37 17.66 -5.28
C GLY A 87 5.33 16.51 -4.97
N TRP A 88 4.86 15.27 -4.92
CA TRP A 88 5.68 14.11 -4.57
C TRP A 88 6.57 13.65 -5.73
N GLY A 89 7.76 13.17 -5.41
CA GLY A 89 8.63 12.52 -6.38
C GLY A 89 7.94 11.31 -7.01
N VAL A 90 7.98 11.21 -8.34
CA VAL A 90 7.29 10.13 -9.08
C VAL A 90 8.25 9.05 -9.60
N ARG A 91 9.57 9.29 -9.55
CA ARG A 91 10.59 8.42 -10.15
C ARG A 91 11.00 7.27 -9.21
N HIS A 92 10.06 6.38 -8.94
CA HIS A 92 10.25 5.16 -8.15
C HIS A 92 9.21 4.11 -8.58
N SER A 93 9.39 2.85 -8.17
CA SER A 93 8.44 1.78 -8.49
C SER A 93 7.10 2.02 -7.78
N ALA A 94 5.99 1.56 -8.38
CA ALA A 94 4.68 1.58 -7.72
C ALA A 94 4.66 0.76 -6.42
N PHE A 95 5.53 -0.25 -6.30
CA PHE A 95 5.65 -1.13 -5.13
C PHE A 95 6.66 -0.64 -4.08
N ASP A 96 7.15 0.60 -4.19
CA ASP A 96 8.08 1.17 -3.22
C ASP A 96 7.39 1.37 -1.85
N SER A 97 7.97 0.76 -0.81
CA SER A 97 7.51 0.91 0.58
C SER A 97 7.58 2.35 1.10
N GLN A 98 8.47 3.19 0.54
CA GLN A 98 8.64 4.60 0.91
C GLN A 98 7.82 5.55 0.02
N CYS A 99 6.96 5.02 -0.85
CA CYS A 99 6.06 5.81 -1.68
C CYS A 99 5.12 6.67 -0.81
N MET A 100 5.11 7.99 -1.03
CA MET A 100 4.25 8.92 -0.28
C MET A 100 2.76 8.63 -0.48
N SER A 101 2.34 8.26 -1.71
CA SER A 101 0.96 7.86 -1.96
C SER A 101 0.59 6.57 -1.20
N TYR A 102 1.52 5.63 -1.10
CA TYR A 102 1.33 4.38 -0.34
C TYR A 102 1.20 4.67 1.15
N GLN A 103 2.11 5.47 1.71
CA GLN A 103 2.07 5.89 3.12
C GLN A 103 0.77 6.61 3.47
N ARG A 104 0.33 7.56 2.63
CA ARG A 104 -0.95 8.25 2.82
C ARG A 104 -2.13 7.27 2.81
N GLN A 105 -2.15 6.32 1.88
CA GLN A 105 -3.24 5.35 1.82
C GLN A 105 -3.24 4.42 3.04
N ARG A 106 -2.06 4.04 3.53
CA ARG A 106 -1.87 3.26 4.76
C ARG A 106 -2.43 4.01 5.96
N GLU A 107 -2.11 5.30 6.10
CA GLU A 107 -2.65 6.15 7.15
C GLU A 107 -4.16 6.30 7.09
N ILE A 108 -4.75 6.42 5.89
CA ILE A 108 -6.20 6.50 5.72
C ILE A 108 -6.86 5.21 6.22
N ILE A 109 -6.29 4.04 5.91
CA ILE A 109 -6.82 2.77 6.39
C ILE A 109 -6.73 2.73 7.92
N ILE A 110 -5.55 3.01 8.49
CA ILE A 110 -5.35 3.05 9.95
C ILE A 110 -6.35 3.99 10.62
N LYS A 111 -6.54 5.21 10.11
CA LYS A 111 -7.47 6.20 10.69
C LYS A 111 -8.94 5.77 10.61
N ARG A 112 -9.30 4.90 9.66
CA ARG A 112 -10.67 4.38 9.48
C ARG A 112 -10.91 3.06 10.20
N THR A 113 -9.85 2.34 10.55
CA THR A 113 -9.95 1.10 11.33
C THR A 113 -10.34 1.46 12.77
N ASP A 114 -11.45 0.89 13.25
CA ASP A 114 -11.80 0.95 14.66
C ASP A 114 -10.96 -0.06 15.44
N TYR A 115 -10.00 0.46 16.20
CA TYR A 115 -9.15 -0.34 17.08
C TYR A 115 -9.74 -0.52 18.48
N GLY A 116 -10.88 0.10 18.82
CA GLY A 116 -11.44 0.13 20.17
C GLY A 116 -10.65 0.99 21.18
N PHE A 117 -9.59 1.68 20.76
CA PHE A 117 -8.82 2.65 21.53
C PHE A 117 -8.14 3.67 20.62
N LYS A 118 -7.70 4.82 21.18
CA LYS A 118 -6.95 5.82 20.41
C LYS A 118 -5.49 5.41 20.23
N ARG A 119 -5.03 5.32 18.98
CA ARG A 119 -3.59 5.32 18.67
C ARG A 119 -3.05 6.73 18.87
N THR A 120 -2.21 6.92 19.88
CA THR A 120 -1.33 8.10 20.01
C THR A 120 -0.22 8.07 18.98
#